data_AF-A0A9E0KG09-F1
#
_entry.id   AF-A0A9E0KG09-F1
#
_cell.length_a   1.000
_cell.length_b   1.000
_cell.length_c   1.000
_cell.angle_alpha   90.00
_cell.angle_beta   90.00
_cell.angle_gamma   90.00
#
_symmetry.space_group_name_H-M   'P 1'
#
loop_
_entity.id
_entity.type
_entity.pdbx_description
1 polymer ?
#
loop_
_entity_poly.entity_id
_entity_poly.type
_entity_poly.pdbx_seq_one_letter_code
_entity_poly.pdbx_strand_id
1 'polypeptide(L)'
;LAATDPWGSYISYFADKKFTGPPAPGAGAGFGLHTEASGEVSVATGGIKLASQIPALLVCHGRNVHQAWRPDAGRNAGGSADEVENGKASRNFVDRLPDAGYDDLVRWVNPAVLKLRLVNAGRLP
;
A
#
# COMPACT_ATOMS: atom_id res chain seq x y z
N LEU A 1 -3.01 15.15 12.95
CA LEU A 1 -1.88 14.34 12.43
C LEU A 1 -1.36 15.03 11.19
N ALA A 2 -0.05 15.19 11.04
CA ALA A 2 0.53 15.74 9.81
C ALA A 2 0.21 14.81 8.64
N ALA A 3 -0.15 15.37 7.49
CA ALA A 3 -0.41 14.59 6.26
C ALA A 3 0.88 14.12 5.58
N THR A 4 2.03 14.60 6.04
CA THR A 4 3.35 14.32 5.50
C THR A 4 4.17 13.45 6.45
N ASP A 5 5.09 12.69 5.85
CA ASP A 5 6.14 11.96 6.55
C ASP A 5 7.20 12.90 7.14
N PRO A 6 8.19 12.37 7.91
CA PRO A 6 9.25 13.17 8.50
C PRO A 6 10.14 13.94 7.51
N TRP A 7 10.10 13.60 6.22
CA TRP A 7 10.86 14.24 5.14
C TRP A 7 10.04 15.28 4.37
N GLY A 8 8.78 15.49 4.77
CA GLY A 8 7.87 16.48 4.20
C GLY A 8 7.21 16.02 2.90
N SER A 9 7.15 14.71 2.64
CA SER A 9 6.41 14.12 1.53
C SER A 9 5.08 13.55 1.98
N TYR A 10 4.06 13.56 1.13
CA TYR A 10 2.81 12.86 1.39
C TYR A 10 3.03 11.34 1.41
N ILE A 11 2.36 10.68 2.36
CA ILE A 11 2.29 9.21 2.38
C ILE A 11 1.39 8.78 1.22
N SER A 12 1.92 7.95 0.33
CA SER A 12 1.13 7.35 -0.74
C SER A 12 0.37 6.14 -0.21
N TYR A 13 -0.81 5.87 -0.76
CA TYR A 13 -1.63 4.75 -0.34
C TYR A 13 -2.19 3.99 -1.53
N PHE A 14 -2.40 2.70 -1.30
CA PHE A 14 -3.16 1.82 -2.17
C PHE A 14 -4.32 1.24 -1.37
N ALA A 15 -5.49 1.21 -1.98
CA ALA A 15 -6.64 0.46 -1.47
C ALA A 15 -7.32 -0.23 -2.65
N ASP A 16 -7.53 -1.54 -2.55
CA ASP A 16 -8.20 -2.30 -3.60
C ASP A 16 -9.67 -1.89 -3.64
N LYS A 17 -10.15 -1.52 -4.83
CA LYS A 17 -11.55 -1.13 -5.05
C LYS A 17 -12.56 -2.18 -4.58
N LYS A 18 -12.20 -3.47 -4.58
CA LYS A 18 -13.06 -4.55 -4.06
C LYS A 18 -13.26 -4.46 -2.54
N PHE A 19 -12.37 -3.78 -1.82
CA PHE A 19 -12.41 -3.60 -0.36
C PHE A 19 -12.89 -2.21 0.07
N THR A 20 -13.03 -1.27 -0.87
CA THR A 20 -13.54 0.09 -0.59
C THR A 20 -14.95 0.33 -1.11
N GLY A 21 -15.60 -0.69 -1.68
CA GLY A 21 -16.98 -0.60 -2.15
C GLY A 21 -17.97 -0.39 -0.99
N PRO A 22 -19.11 0.29 -1.23
CA PRO A 22 -20.15 0.42 -0.22
C PRO A 22 -20.74 -0.96 0.13
N PRO A 23 -21.12 -1.21 1.40
CA PRO A 23 -21.84 -2.42 1.78
C PRO A 23 -23.21 -2.48 1.10
N ALA A 24 -23.62 -3.69 0.70
CA ALA A 24 -24.99 -3.94 0.28
C ALA A 24 -25.97 -3.70 1.47
N PRO A 25 -27.26 -3.39 1.22
CA PRO A 25 -28.24 -3.23 2.29
C PRO A 25 -28.26 -4.44 3.24
N GLY A 26 -28.06 -4.19 4.54
CA GLY A 26 -27.99 -5.23 5.57
C GLY A 26 -26.63 -5.92 5.75
N ALA A 27 -25.63 -5.64 4.89
CA ALA A 27 -24.28 -6.16 5.06
C ALA A 27 -23.44 -5.29 6.00
N GLY A 28 -22.56 -5.92 6.78
CA GLY A 28 -21.65 -5.22 7.70
C GLY A 28 -20.40 -4.65 7.03
N ALA A 29 -20.08 -5.08 5.80
CA ALA A 29 -18.92 -4.65 5.01
C ALA A 29 -19.21 -4.75 3.49
N GLY A 30 -18.43 -4.03 2.68
CA GLY A 30 -18.49 -4.06 1.20
C GLY A 30 -17.82 -5.25 0.53
N PHE A 31 -17.27 -6.18 1.34
CA PHE A 31 -16.56 -7.37 0.90
C PHE A 31 -16.88 -8.55 1.82
N GLY A 32 -16.51 -9.76 1.43
CA GLY A 32 -16.71 -11.00 2.19
C GLY A 32 -15.42 -11.81 2.39
N LEU A 33 -15.51 -12.97 3.06
CA LEU A 33 -14.37 -13.88 3.27
C LEU A 33 -13.68 -14.31 1.99
N HIS A 34 -14.45 -14.50 0.92
CA HIS A 34 -13.95 -14.97 -0.38
C HIS A 34 -13.45 -13.82 -1.27
N THR A 35 -13.56 -12.56 -0.82
CA THR A 35 -13.04 -11.44 -1.60
C THR A 35 -11.51 -11.48 -1.61
N GLU A 36 -10.95 -11.56 -2.82
CA GLU A 36 -9.52 -11.55 -3.08
C GLU A 36 -9.09 -10.17 -3.56
N ALA A 37 -8.14 -9.56 -2.83
CA ALA A 37 -7.51 -8.33 -3.25
C ALA A 37 -6.45 -8.60 -4.33
N SER A 38 -5.93 -7.53 -4.91
CA SER A 38 -5.04 -7.56 -6.06
C SER A 38 -3.68 -6.92 -5.81
N GLY A 39 -3.45 -6.34 -4.63
CA GLY A 39 -2.13 -5.78 -4.27
C GLY A 39 -1.09 -6.88 -4.06
N GLU A 40 0.14 -6.61 -4.50
CA GLU A 40 1.29 -7.51 -4.42
C GLU A 40 2.53 -6.75 -3.92
N VAL A 41 3.32 -7.40 -3.08
CA VAL A 41 4.60 -6.87 -2.57
C VAL A 41 5.70 -7.85 -2.90
N SER A 42 6.81 -7.37 -3.45
CA SER A 42 7.97 -8.19 -3.85
C SER A 42 9.28 -7.65 -3.26
N VAL A 43 10.34 -8.46 -3.27
CA VAL A 43 11.69 -8.05 -2.79
C VAL A 43 12.45 -7.14 -3.76
N ALA A 44 11.97 -7.02 -4.99
CA ALA A 44 12.49 -6.16 -6.06
C ALA A 44 11.43 -6.07 -7.17
N THR A 45 11.54 -5.08 -8.04
CA THR A 45 10.69 -4.96 -9.23
C THR A 45 10.82 -6.22 -10.11
N GLY A 46 9.71 -6.94 -10.29
CA GLY A 46 9.68 -8.23 -11.01
C GLY A 46 10.35 -9.39 -10.26
N GLY A 47 10.70 -9.20 -8.99
CA GLY A 47 11.33 -10.21 -8.14
C GLY A 47 10.35 -11.17 -7.47
N ILE A 48 10.84 -11.88 -6.46
CA ILE A 48 10.05 -12.84 -5.67
C ILE A 48 9.00 -12.08 -4.85
N LYS A 49 7.75 -12.58 -4.87
CA LYS A 49 6.65 -12.04 -4.07
C LYS A 49 6.84 -12.36 -2.58
N LEU A 50 6.79 -11.31 -1.77
CA LEU A 50 6.71 -11.38 -0.31
C LEU A 50 5.28 -11.55 0.18
N ALA A 51 4.34 -10.86 -0.48
CA ALA A 51 2.94 -10.91 -0.12
C ALA A 51 2.04 -10.74 -1.36
N SER A 52 0.88 -11.37 -1.31
CA SER A 52 -0.15 -11.29 -2.35
C SER A 52 -1.53 -11.06 -1.73
N GLN A 53 -2.48 -10.66 -2.56
CA GLN A 53 -3.85 -10.37 -2.12
C GLN A 53 -3.91 -9.30 -1.02
N ILE A 54 -3.09 -8.26 -1.17
CA ILE A 54 -3.05 -7.14 -0.24
C ILE A 54 -4.24 -6.20 -0.50
N PRO A 55 -5.13 -5.97 0.50
CA PRO A 55 -6.30 -5.11 0.35
C PRO A 55 -5.96 -3.62 0.47
N ALA A 56 -4.94 -3.27 1.26
CA ALA A 56 -4.51 -1.89 1.46
C ALA A 56 -3.05 -1.83 1.92
N LEU A 57 -2.36 -0.77 1.50
CA LEU A 57 -0.93 -0.55 1.75
C LEU A 57 -0.63 0.95 1.79
N LEU A 58 0.42 1.32 2.54
CA LEU A 58 1.00 2.66 2.61
C LEU A 58 2.46 2.61 2.16
N VAL A 59 2.88 3.65 1.43
CA VAL A 59 4.26 3.89 1.02
C VAL A 59 4.71 5.24 1.56
N CYS A 60 5.82 5.24 2.27
CA CYS A 60 6.55 6.44 2.64
C CYS A 60 7.86 6.45 1.85
N HIS A 61 8.07 7.48 1.02
CA HIS A 61 9.12 7.55 -0.01
C HIS A 61 10.51 7.94 0.52
N GLY A 62 10.72 7.75 1.82
CA GLY A 62 12.01 7.96 2.46
C GLY A 62 12.58 9.38 2.38
N ARG A 63 13.87 9.46 2.72
CA ARG A 63 14.69 10.67 2.70
C ARG A 63 15.05 11.10 1.28
N ASN A 64 15.25 10.15 0.37
CA ASN A 64 15.62 10.44 -1.00
C ASN A 64 14.49 11.11 -1.78
N VAL A 65 13.25 10.98 -1.28
CA VAL A 65 12.03 11.61 -1.79
C VAL A 65 11.83 11.34 -3.28
N HIS A 66 12.33 10.21 -3.79
CA HIS A 66 12.11 9.79 -5.17
C HIS A 66 10.65 9.38 -5.33
N GLN A 67 10.03 9.78 -6.45
CA GLN A 67 8.60 9.53 -6.74
C GLN A 67 7.59 10.11 -5.74
N ALA A 68 8.05 10.74 -4.67
CA ALA A 68 7.23 11.30 -3.62
C ALA A 68 6.44 12.52 -4.11
N TRP A 69 5.19 12.62 -3.68
CA TRP A 69 4.42 13.86 -3.79
C TRP A 69 4.73 14.77 -2.61
N ARG A 70 5.03 16.04 -2.87
CA ARG A 70 5.32 17.02 -1.82
C ARG A 70 4.31 18.16 -1.86
N PRO A 71 3.96 18.74 -0.70
CA PRO A 71 3.29 20.04 -0.67
C PRO A 71 4.08 21.04 -1.52
N ASP A 72 3.38 21.78 -2.38
CA ASP A 72 3.91 22.92 -3.14
C ASP A 72 5.02 22.63 -4.19
N ALA A 73 5.52 21.40 -4.30
CA ALA A 73 6.57 21.01 -5.25
C ALA A 73 6.14 19.93 -6.27
N GLY A 74 4.94 19.37 -6.12
CA GLY A 74 4.45 18.31 -7.01
C GLY A 74 5.16 16.98 -6.76
N ARG A 75 5.28 16.16 -7.81
CA ARG A 75 5.91 14.82 -7.73
C ARG A 75 7.38 14.88 -8.12
N ASN A 76 8.24 14.36 -7.26
CA ASN A 76 9.64 14.19 -7.56
C ASN A 76 9.88 13.04 -8.55
N ALA A 77 10.91 13.18 -9.40
CA ALA A 77 11.36 12.12 -10.31
C ALA A 77 12.60 11.39 -9.77
N GLY A 78 13.06 10.39 -10.52
CA GLY A 78 14.27 9.63 -10.20
C GLY A 78 14.03 8.42 -9.29
N GLY A 79 15.12 7.91 -8.74
CA GLY A 79 15.13 6.72 -7.90
C GLY A 79 15.47 5.44 -8.66
N SER A 80 15.67 4.37 -7.90
CA SER A 80 15.87 3.04 -8.45
C SER A 80 14.61 2.50 -9.14
N ALA A 81 14.75 1.40 -9.89
CA ALA A 81 13.59 0.73 -10.49
C ALA A 81 12.55 0.29 -9.44
N ASP A 82 12.97 0.10 -8.20
CA ASP A 82 12.11 -0.29 -7.08
C ASP A 82 11.33 0.90 -6.53
N GLU A 83 11.99 2.05 -6.27
CA GLU A 83 11.33 3.30 -5.87
C GLU A 83 10.38 3.79 -6.97
N VAL A 84 10.77 3.63 -8.24
CA VAL A 84 9.91 3.91 -9.39
C VAL A 84 8.67 3.04 -9.40
N GLU A 85 8.74 1.75 -9.02
CA GLU A 85 7.56 0.89 -8.91
C GLU A 85 6.63 1.35 -7.79
N ASN A 86 7.16 1.66 -6.61
CA ASN A 86 6.40 2.16 -5.47
C ASN A 86 5.73 3.52 -5.73
N GLY A 87 6.29 4.33 -6.63
CA GLY A 87 5.68 5.57 -7.09
C GLY A 87 4.54 5.42 -8.10
N LYS A 88 4.31 4.25 -8.69
CA LYS A 88 3.29 4.07 -9.73
C LYS A 88 1.91 3.97 -9.09
N ALA A 89 0.89 4.42 -9.84
CA ALA A 89 -0.50 4.05 -9.56
C ALA A 89 -0.78 2.61 -10.03
N SER A 90 0.00 1.66 -9.53
CA SER A 90 -0.07 0.23 -9.86
C SER A 90 -0.58 -0.59 -8.65
N ARG A 91 -0.56 -1.91 -8.79
CA ARG A 91 -0.90 -2.86 -7.72
C ARG A 91 0.33 -3.61 -7.21
N ASN A 92 1.51 -3.31 -7.74
CA ASN A 92 2.75 -3.96 -7.40
C ASN A 92 3.60 -2.98 -6.60
N PHE A 93 4.17 -3.47 -5.51
CA PHE A 93 5.03 -2.70 -4.63
C PHE A 93 6.29 -3.50 -4.32
N VAL A 94 7.35 -2.79 -3.95
CA VAL A 94 8.61 -3.38 -3.52
C VAL A 94 8.80 -3.04 -2.04
N ASP A 95 9.14 -4.04 -1.23
CA ASP A 95 9.64 -3.83 0.14
C ASP A 95 10.94 -4.62 0.28
N ARG A 96 12.05 -3.92 0.48
CA ARG A 96 13.37 -4.52 0.63
C ARG A 96 14.23 -3.77 1.64
N LEU A 97 15.36 -4.36 2.00
CA LEU A 97 16.30 -3.71 2.90
C LEU A 97 16.78 -2.38 2.30
N PRO A 98 16.76 -1.28 3.09
CA PRO A 98 17.24 0.01 2.62
C PRO A 98 18.72 0.01 2.26
N ASP A 99 19.07 0.76 1.22
CA ASP A 99 20.44 1.07 0.82
C ASP A 99 20.53 2.50 0.28
N ALA A 100 21.66 2.86 -0.34
CA ALA A 100 21.86 4.20 -0.87
C ALA A 100 20.89 4.60 -2.00
N GLY A 101 20.28 3.62 -2.69
CA GLY A 101 19.36 3.84 -3.82
C GLY A 101 17.93 3.34 -3.57
N TYR A 102 17.59 2.98 -2.33
CA TYR A 102 16.24 2.63 -1.93
C TYR A 102 16.03 2.90 -0.44
N ASP A 103 15.09 3.78 -0.11
CA ASP A 103 14.72 4.08 1.26
C ASP A 103 13.21 4.17 1.49
N ASP A 104 12.42 3.64 0.55
CA ASP A 104 10.97 3.51 0.70
C ASP A 104 10.60 2.54 1.84
N LEU A 105 9.65 2.97 2.66
CA LEU A 105 9.01 2.15 3.66
C LEU A 105 7.61 1.75 3.20
N VAL A 106 7.42 0.45 2.98
CA VAL A 106 6.17 -0.13 2.51
C VAL A 106 5.51 -0.95 3.60
N ARG A 107 4.27 -0.60 4.00
CA ARG A 107 3.55 -1.30 5.07
C ARG A 107 2.12 -1.60 4.67
N TRP A 108 1.66 -2.81 4.94
CA TRP A 108 0.37 -3.29 4.45
C TRP A 108 -0.48 -3.97 5.51
N VAL A 109 -1.77 -4.03 5.21
CA VAL A 109 -2.75 -4.78 6.00
C VAL A 109 -2.71 -6.24 5.55
N ASN A 110 -2.40 -7.15 6.47
CA ASN A 110 -2.50 -8.57 6.18
C ASN A 110 -3.99 -8.96 6.00
N PRO A 111 -4.38 -9.58 4.86
CA PRO A 111 -5.79 -9.88 4.56
C PRO A 111 -6.42 -10.85 5.57
N ALA A 112 -5.68 -11.82 6.09
CA ALA A 112 -6.18 -12.76 7.08
C ALA A 112 -6.47 -12.05 8.42
N VAL A 113 -5.59 -11.14 8.84
CA VAL A 113 -5.77 -10.34 10.06
C VAL A 113 -6.96 -9.39 9.93
N LEU A 114 -7.12 -8.75 8.76
CA LEU A 114 -8.27 -7.90 8.48
C LEU A 114 -9.59 -8.69 8.60
N LYS A 115 -9.68 -9.82 7.89
CA LYS A 115 -10.88 -10.67 7.90
C LYS A 115 -11.18 -11.15 9.31
N LEU A 116 -10.20 -11.71 10.03
CA LEU A 116 -10.36 -12.17 11.42
C LEU A 116 -10.92 -11.08 12.35
N ARG A 117 -10.41 -9.85 12.25
CA ARG A 117 -10.91 -8.73 13.06
C ARG A 117 -12.36 -8.37 12.75
N LEU A 118 -12.77 -8.50 11.49
CA LEU A 118 -14.15 -8.21 11.07
C LEU A 118 -15.13 -9.33 11.44
N VAL A 119 -14.69 -10.59 11.41
CA VAL A 119 -15.46 -11.73 11.96
C VAL A 119 -15.75 -11.49 13.43
N ASN A 120 -14.70 -11.18 14.22
CA ASN A 120 -14.83 -10.93 15.65
C ASN A 120 -15.71 -9.72 15.98
N ALA A 121 -15.79 -8.76 15.05
CA ALA A 121 -16.66 -7.58 15.17
C ALA A 121 -18.09 -7.81 14.66
N GLY A 122 -18.44 -9.02 14.20
CA GLY A 122 -19.76 -9.34 13.62
C GLY A 122 -20.07 -8.55 12.35
N ARG A 123 -19.04 -8.06 11.64
CA ARG A 123 -19.19 -7.27 10.40
C ARG A 123 -19.21 -8.13 9.14
N LEU A 124 -18.83 -9.39 9.32
CA LEU A 124 -18.47 -10.35 8.31
C LEU A 124 -18.98 -11.71 8.81
N PRO A 125 -19.27 -12.70 7.94
CA PRO A 125 -18.57 -13.96 8.16
C PRO A 125 -17.08 -13.71 7.98
#